data_AF-A0A6G3SG56-F1
#
_entry.id   AF-A0A6G3SG56-F1
#
_cell.length_a   1.000
_cell.length_b   1.000
_cell.length_c   1.000
_cell.angle_alpha   90.00
_cell.angle_beta   90.00
_cell.angle_gamma   90.00
#
_symmetry.space_group_name_H-M   'P 1'
#
loop_
_entity.id
_entity.type
_entity.pdbx_description
1 polymer ?
#
loop_
_entity_poly.entity_id
_entity_poly.type
_entity_poly.pdbx_seq_one_letter_code
_entity_poly.pdbx_strand_id
1 'polypeptide(L)'
;MTSVNDVRTEETDDRPSGYAAARLRLLQKEAQSGPPRRSALAELTDDWLTGLFGAGTPVGGVSLVAVGGYGRGELSPRSDLDLLLLHDGSADHEAIAALADRIWYPVWDLGLALDHSVRTPAEARKTAGDDLKVQLGLLDARHLAGDLGLTAGLRTAVLADWRNQAPKKLPELRELCEERAERQGELQYLLEPDLKEARGGLRDATALRAVAASWLADAPREG
;
A
#
# COMPACT_ATOMS: atom_id res chain seq x y z
N MET A 1 -37.22 38.06 -1.77
CA MET A 1 -37.92 36.77 -1.79
C MET A 1 -36.92 35.74 -2.27
N THR A 2 -36.77 34.69 -1.48
CA THR A 2 -35.55 33.92 -1.25
C THR A 2 -35.17 32.97 -2.39
N SER A 3 -33.85 32.88 -2.59
CA SER A 3 -33.03 31.85 -3.25
C SER A 3 -33.49 30.40 -3.09
N VAL A 4 -33.26 29.54 -4.11
CA VAL A 4 -32.72 28.15 -4.02
C VAL A 4 -32.21 27.77 -5.43
N ASN A 5 -30.93 28.00 -5.78
CA ASN A 5 -29.82 27.03 -5.75
C ASN A 5 -30.18 25.57 -6.07
N ASP A 6 -30.11 25.22 -7.35
CA ASP A 6 -30.03 23.84 -7.83
C ASP A 6 -28.59 23.34 -7.64
N VAL A 7 -28.34 22.73 -6.47
CA VAL A 7 -27.08 22.05 -6.17
C VAL A 7 -27.14 20.69 -6.84
N ARG A 8 -26.40 20.53 -7.93
CA ARG A 8 -26.01 19.21 -8.44
C ARG A 8 -25.14 18.53 -7.38
N THR A 9 -25.72 17.60 -6.64
CA THR A 9 -24.97 16.54 -5.98
C THR A 9 -24.36 15.66 -7.07
N GLU A 10 -23.05 15.79 -7.28
CA GLU A 10 -22.27 14.74 -7.92
C GLU A 10 -22.28 13.55 -6.95
N GLU A 11 -23.23 12.64 -7.12
CA GLU A 11 -23.12 11.29 -6.56
C GLU A 11 -21.87 10.67 -7.19
N THR A 12 -20.80 10.55 -6.42
CA THR A 12 -19.69 9.65 -6.72
C THR A 12 -20.29 8.25 -6.79
N ASP A 13 -20.50 7.77 -8.01
CA ASP A 13 -21.02 6.45 -8.27
C ASP A 13 -20.00 5.41 -7.78
N ASP A 14 -20.16 4.95 -6.54
CA ASP A 14 -19.35 3.93 -5.87
C ASP A 14 -19.42 2.54 -6.54
N ARG A 15 -20.17 2.41 -7.64
CA ARG A 15 -20.17 1.18 -8.45
C ARG A 15 -18.79 0.94 -9.07
N PRO A 16 -18.36 -0.33 -9.26
CA PRO A 16 -17.09 -0.67 -9.92
C PRO A 16 -16.88 0.03 -11.27
N SER A 17 -17.97 0.30 -12.00
CA SER A 17 -17.97 1.07 -13.25
C SER A 17 -17.54 2.53 -13.09
N GLY A 18 -17.88 3.17 -11.96
CA GLY A 18 -17.53 4.56 -11.67
C GLY A 18 -16.04 4.73 -11.37
N TYR A 19 -15.48 3.87 -10.52
CA TYR A 19 -14.05 3.88 -10.20
C TYR A 19 -13.19 3.63 -11.45
N ALA A 20 -13.51 2.61 -12.27
CA ALA A 20 -12.75 2.31 -13.47
C ALA A 20 -12.70 3.50 -14.46
N ALA A 21 -13.84 4.17 -14.66
CA ALA A 21 -13.94 5.36 -15.50
C ALA A 21 -13.19 6.56 -14.91
N ALA A 22 -13.28 6.80 -13.60
CA ALA A 22 -12.53 7.85 -12.92
C ALA A 22 -11.02 7.62 -13.02
N ARG A 23 -10.57 6.38 -12.82
CA ARG A 23 -9.17 5.97 -12.92
C ARG A 23 -8.63 6.19 -14.33
N LEU A 24 -9.37 5.77 -15.35
CA LEU A 24 -8.98 5.98 -16.75
C LEU A 24 -8.85 7.47 -17.09
N ARG A 25 -9.82 8.31 -16.66
CA ARG A 25 -9.76 9.76 -16.85
C ARG A 25 -8.53 10.37 -16.21
N LEU A 26 -8.16 9.94 -14.99
CA LEU A 26 -6.96 10.44 -14.31
C LEU A 26 -5.68 10.06 -15.07
N LEU A 27 -5.61 8.84 -15.61
CA LEU A 27 -4.46 8.36 -16.36
C LEU A 27 -4.26 9.07 -17.71
N GLN A 28 -5.35 9.52 -18.35
CA GLN A 28 -5.32 10.23 -19.63
C GLN A 28 -5.00 11.73 -19.49
N LYS A 29 -5.06 12.30 -18.28
CA LYS A 29 -4.71 13.71 -18.05
C LYS A 29 -3.20 13.91 -18.12
N GLU A 30 -2.72 14.43 -19.25
CA GLU A 30 -1.29 14.74 -19.47
C GLU A 30 -0.75 15.77 -18.47
N ALA A 31 -1.57 16.73 -18.03
CA ALA A 31 -1.16 17.86 -17.17
C ALA A 31 -0.75 17.48 -15.73
N GLN A 32 -0.97 16.24 -15.29
CA GLN A 32 -0.55 15.75 -13.98
C GLN A 32 0.33 14.53 -14.20
N SER A 33 1.64 14.69 -14.34
CA SER A 33 2.61 13.58 -14.41
C SER A 33 3.41 13.46 -13.11
N GLY A 34 3.95 12.28 -12.82
CA GLY A 34 4.85 12.10 -11.66
C GLY A 34 4.11 12.09 -10.31
N PRO A 35 4.65 12.69 -9.24
CA PRO A 35 4.10 12.60 -7.88
C PRO A 35 2.60 12.97 -7.77
N PRO A 36 2.11 14.09 -8.34
CA PRO A 36 0.69 14.45 -8.22
C PRO A 36 -0.27 13.39 -8.80
N ARG A 37 0.12 12.73 -9.89
CA ARG A 37 -0.69 11.64 -10.46
C ARG A 37 -0.75 10.44 -9.53
N ARG A 38 0.38 10.09 -8.91
CA ARG A 38 0.45 8.95 -7.99
C ARG A 38 -0.40 9.18 -6.75
N SER A 39 -0.31 10.38 -6.16
CA SER A 39 -1.16 10.78 -5.04
C SER A 39 -2.64 10.75 -5.41
N ALA A 40 -3.02 11.35 -6.55
CA ALA A 40 -4.42 11.34 -7.00
C ALA A 40 -4.94 9.92 -7.33
N LEU A 41 -4.09 9.03 -7.85
CA LEU A 41 -4.44 7.62 -8.06
C LEU A 41 -4.65 6.89 -6.73
N ALA A 42 -3.78 7.15 -5.74
CA ALA A 42 -3.90 6.59 -4.41
C ALA A 42 -5.19 7.07 -3.74
N GLU A 43 -5.45 8.38 -3.70
CA GLU A 43 -6.66 8.97 -3.12
C GLU A 43 -7.94 8.39 -3.75
N LEU A 44 -8.01 8.35 -5.09
CA LEU A 44 -9.16 7.77 -5.79
C LEU A 44 -9.37 6.28 -5.43
N THR A 45 -8.28 5.54 -5.24
CA THR A 45 -8.34 4.11 -4.87
C THR A 45 -8.69 3.93 -3.40
N ASP A 46 -8.22 4.82 -2.53
CA ASP A 46 -8.55 4.83 -1.10
C ASP A 46 -10.04 5.06 -0.90
N ASP A 47 -10.62 6.06 -1.57
CA ASP A 47 -12.05 6.37 -1.49
C ASP A 47 -12.89 5.17 -1.92
N TRP A 48 -12.54 4.56 -3.05
CA TRP A 48 -13.25 3.40 -3.58
C TRP A 48 -13.15 2.18 -2.63
N LEU A 49 -11.95 1.84 -2.15
CA LEU A 49 -11.76 0.72 -1.22
C LEU A 49 -12.45 0.97 0.13
N THR A 50 -12.48 2.21 0.60
CA THR A 50 -13.20 2.60 1.82
C THR A 50 -14.71 2.44 1.64
N GLY A 51 -15.23 2.82 0.47
CA GLY A 51 -16.62 2.58 0.08
C GLY A 51 -16.96 1.09 0.09
N LEU A 52 -16.13 0.24 -0.55
CA LEU A 52 -16.30 -1.21 -0.55
C LEU A 52 -16.28 -1.81 0.86
N PHE A 53 -15.36 -1.35 1.71
CA PHE A 53 -15.27 -1.77 3.11
C PHE A 53 -16.58 -1.45 3.87
N GLY A 54 -17.13 -0.24 3.66
CA GLY A 54 -18.33 0.25 4.34
C GLY A 54 -19.67 -0.22 3.78
N ALA A 55 -19.72 -0.82 2.58
CA ALA A 55 -20.96 -1.12 1.86
C ALA A 55 -21.85 -2.25 2.43
N GLY A 56 -21.56 -2.77 3.62
CA GLY A 56 -22.39 -3.80 4.26
C GLY A 56 -22.30 -3.76 5.77
N THR A 57 -22.72 -4.84 6.44
CA THR A 57 -22.75 -4.87 7.91
C THR A 57 -21.38 -4.53 8.49
N PRO A 58 -21.27 -3.54 9.40
CA PRO A 58 -20.02 -3.20 10.05
C PRO A 58 -19.47 -4.40 10.81
N VAL A 59 -18.20 -4.72 10.56
CA VAL A 59 -17.46 -5.72 11.31
C VAL A 59 -16.55 -4.95 12.28
N GLY A 60 -16.65 -5.24 13.57
CA GLY A 60 -15.78 -4.66 14.60
C GLY A 60 -14.41 -5.35 14.62
N GLY A 61 -13.39 -4.67 15.17
CA GLY A 61 -12.07 -5.28 15.36
C GLY A 61 -11.33 -5.62 14.06
N VAL A 62 -11.67 -4.96 12.95
CA VAL A 62 -11.04 -5.15 11.64
C VAL A 62 -10.54 -3.83 11.06
N SER A 63 -9.49 -3.87 10.26
CA SER A 63 -8.98 -2.70 9.55
C SER A 63 -8.39 -3.07 8.19
N LEU A 64 -8.68 -2.24 7.18
CA LEU A 64 -8.06 -2.32 5.87
C LEU A 64 -6.83 -1.41 5.82
N VAL A 65 -5.71 -1.99 5.39
CA VAL A 65 -4.39 -1.36 5.41
C VAL A 65 -3.74 -1.51 4.04
N ALA A 66 -3.25 -0.42 3.46
CA ALA A 66 -2.36 -0.45 2.30
C ALA A 66 -0.91 -0.65 2.76
N VAL A 67 -0.12 -1.44 2.05
CA VAL A 67 1.30 -1.67 2.39
C VAL A 67 2.20 -1.34 1.19
N GLY A 68 3.52 -1.30 1.42
CA GLY A 68 4.49 -1.08 0.35
C GLY A 68 4.26 0.20 -0.46
N GLY A 69 4.32 0.09 -1.79
CA GLY A 69 4.17 1.25 -2.68
C GLY A 69 2.81 1.94 -2.58
N TYR A 70 1.76 1.16 -2.38
CA TYR A 70 0.42 1.72 -2.15
C TYR A 70 0.31 2.39 -0.78
N GLY A 71 0.91 1.78 0.24
CA GLY A 71 1.05 2.37 1.58
C GLY A 71 1.71 3.75 1.56
N ARG A 72 2.70 3.96 0.69
CA ARG A 72 3.36 5.26 0.48
C ARG A 72 2.58 6.27 -0.39
N GLY A 73 1.43 5.89 -0.94
CA GLY A 73 0.68 6.73 -1.88
C GLY A 73 1.37 6.88 -3.25
N GLU A 74 2.21 5.93 -3.63
CA GLU A 74 3.03 5.97 -4.84
C GLU A 74 2.46 5.08 -5.97
N LEU A 75 1.14 4.97 -6.09
CA LEU A 75 0.52 4.13 -7.13
C LEU A 75 0.88 4.61 -8.54
N SER A 76 1.35 3.68 -9.36
CA SER A 76 1.58 3.86 -10.79
C SER A 76 0.46 3.20 -11.61
N PRO A 77 0.32 3.49 -12.92
CA PRO A 77 -0.82 3.04 -13.72
C PRO A 77 -1.05 1.52 -13.75
N ARG A 78 0.00 0.73 -13.52
CA ARG A 78 -0.02 -0.74 -13.47
C ARG A 78 0.55 -1.29 -12.16
N SER A 79 0.55 -0.49 -11.09
CA SER A 79 0.92 -0.98 -9.76
C SER A 79 -0.09 -2.00 -9.27
N ASP A 80 0.42 -3.03 -8.62
CA ASP A 80 -0.38 -3.94 -7.80
C ASP A 80 -0.94 -3.16 -6.61
N LEU A 81 -2.14 -3.54 -6.16
CA LEU A 81 -2.69 -3.08 -4.89
C LEU A 81 -2.22 -4.04 -3.81
N ASP A 82 -1.30 -3.59 -2.96
CA ASP A 82 -0.81 -4.39 -1.82
C ASP A 82 -1.68 -4.08 -0.59
N LEU A 83 -2.56 -5.01 -0.21
CA LEU A 83 -3.58 -4.83 0.82
C LEU A 83 -3.49 -5.85 1.95
N LEU A 84 -3.78 -5.39 3.17
CA LEU A 84 -3.83 -6.22 4.36
C LEU A 84 -5.14 -5.94 5.08
N LEU A 85 -5.98 -6.97 5.21
CA LEU A 85 -7.13 -6.96 6.09
C LEU A 85 -6.69 -7.47 7.47
N LEU A 86 -6.51 -6.54 8.41
CA LEU A 86 -6.21 -6.85 9.79
C LEU A 86 -7.48 -7.19 10.56
N HIS A 87 -7.38 -8.14 11.49
CA HIS A 87 -8.40 -8.39 12.49
C HIS A 87 -7.79 -8.71 13.86
N ASP A 88 -8.47 -8.37 14.95
CA ASP A 88 -8.04 -8.68 16.31
C ASP A 88 -8.49 -10.08 16.79
N GLY A 89 -9.30 -10.77 15.98
CA GLY A 89 -9.85 -12.09 16.29
C GLY A 89 -11.14 -12.06 17.11
N SER A 90 -11.70 -10.88 17.39
CA SER A 90 -12.99 -10.73 18.08
C SER A 90 -14.20 -10.95 17.16
N ALA A 91 -14.05 -10.64 15.87
CA ALA A 91 -15.08 -10.85 14.87
C ALA A 91 -15.17 -12.33 14.43
N ASP A 92 -16.38 -12.74 14.06
CA ASP A 92 -16.63 -14.05 13.50
C ASP A 92 -15.90 -14.26 12.17
N HIS A 93 -15.42 -15.48 11.94
CA HIS A 93 -14.63 -15.81 10.76
C HIS A 93 -15.44 -15.63 9.46
N GLU A 94 -16.74 -15.98 9.47
CA GLU A 94 -17.61 -15.78 8.31
C GLU A 94 -17.81 -14.30 8.00
N ALA A 95 -17.91 -13.45 9.03
CA ALA A 95 -18.01 -12.01 8.86
C ALA A 95 -16.73 -11.40 8.26
N ILE A 96 -15.56 -11.86 8.70
CA ILE A 96 -14.26 -11.45 8.13
C ILE A 96 -14.15 -11.90 6.67
N ALA A 97 -14.51 -13.15 6.37
CA ALA A 97 -14.48 -13.69 5.01
C ALA A 97 -15.43 -12.94 4.08
N ALA A 98 -16.65 -12.64 4.52
CA ALA A 98 -17.61 -11.87 3.74
C ALA A 98 -17.13 -10.43 3.49
N LEU A 99 -16.45 -9.81 4.46
CA LEU A 99 -15.83 -8.49 4.28
C LEU A 99 -14.65 -8.55 3.29
N ALA A 100 -13.79 -9.55 3.42
CA ALA A 100 -12.68 -9.80 2.50
C ALA A 100 -13.19 -9.94 1.06
N ASP A 101 -14.15 -10.83 0.83
CA ASP A 101 -14.76 -11.07 -0.48
C ASP A 101 -15.34 -9.78 -1.09
N ARG A 102 -16.03 -8.98 -0.27
CA ARG A 102 -16.60 -7.69 -0.69
C ARG A 102 -15.56 -6.71 -1.21
N ILE A 103 -14.31 -6.79 -0.73
CA ILE A 103 -13.21 -5.91 -1.14
C ILE A 103 -12.44 -6.54 -2.31
N TRP A 104 -12.08 -7.82 -2.22
CA TRP A 104 -11.19 -8.47 -3.19
C TRP A 104 -11.85 -8.73 -4.55
N TYR A 105 -13.11 -9.22 -4.57
CA TYR A 105 -13.78 -9.53 -5.83
C TYR A 105 -13.93 -8.31 -6.75
N PRO A 106 -14.38 -7.14 -6.26
CA PRO A 106 -14.41 -5.95 -7.12
C PRO A 106 -13.05 -5.54 -7.68
N VAL A 107 -11.94 -5.76 -6.96
CA VAL A 107 -10.59 -5.50 -7.47
C VAL A 107 -10.23 -6.46 -8.60
N TRP A 108 -10.51 -7.75 -8.43
CA TRP A 108 -10.27 -8.75 -9.47
C TRP A 108 -11.18 -8.59 -10.69
N ASP A 109 -12.45 -8.26 -10.49
CA ASP A 109 -13.43 -8.07 -11.55
C ASP A 109 -13.05 -6.89 -12.47
N LEU A 110 -12.32 -5.91 -11.94
CA LEU A 110 -11.75 -4.80 -12.72
C LEU A 110 -10.43 -5.14 -13.41
N GLY A 111 -9.90 -6.34 -13.21
CA GLY A 111 -8.63 -6.79 -13.78
C GLY A 111 -7.41 -6.09 -13.16
N LEU A 112 -7.55 -5.50 -11.97
CA LEU A 112 -6.42 -4.93 -11.23
C LEU A 112 -5.62 -6.04 -10.56
N ALA A 113 -4.29 -5.89 -10.56
CA ALA A 113 -3.43 -6.78 -9.81
C ALA A 113 -3.56 -6.50 -8.30
N LEU A 114 -3.69 -7.57 -7.51
CA LEU A 114 -3.94 -7.53 -6.07
C LEU A 114 -2.99 -8.51 -5.38
N ASP A 115 -2.13 -7.99 -4.50
CA ASP A 115 -1.47 -8.78 -3.46
C ASP A 115 -2.22 -8.51 -2.15
N HIS A 116 -2.78 -9.55 -1.53
CA HIS A 116 -3.61 -9.38 -0.35
C HIS A 116 -3.34 -10.44 0.70
N SER A 117 -3.62 -10.09 1.95
CA SER A 117 -3.64 -11.05 3.05
C SER A 117 -4.67 -10.66 4.11
N VAL A 118 -5.17 -11.67 4.83
CA VAL A 118 -6.02 -11.51 6.01
C VAL A 118 -5.24 -12.05 7.20
N ARG A 119 -4.93 -11.21 8.19
CA ARG A 119 -4.06 -11.60 9.30
C ARG A 119 -4.43 -10.89 10.59
N THR A 120 -4.14 -11.55 11.71
CA THR A 120 -3.97 -10.87 12.99
C THR A 120 -2.68 -10.05 13.02
N PRO A 121 -2.55 -9.06 13.92
CA PRO A 121 -1.28 -8.37 14.13
C PRO A 121 -0.13 -9.32 14.49
N ALA A 122 -0.40 -10.40 15.22
CA ALA A 122 0.60 -11.40 15.57
C ALA A 122 1.09 -12.18 14.34
N GLU A 123 0.19 -12.60 13.45
CA GLU A 123 0.53 -13.29 12.21
C GLU A 123 1.27 -12.37 11.23
N ALA A 124 0.84 -11.11 11.11
CA ALA A 124 1.52 -10.12 10.29
C ALA A 124 2.97 -9.93 10.74
N ARG A 125 3.20 -9.75 12.05
CA ARG A 125 4.56 -9.62 12.63
C ARG A 125 5.38 -10.89 12.48
N LYS A 126 4.78 -12.07 12.68
CA LYS A 126 5.46 -13.35 12.48
C LYS A 126 5.96 -13.47 11.05
N THR A 127 5.07 -13.25 10.07
CA THR A 127 5.43 -13.30 8.64
C THR A 127 6.53 -12.30 8.30
N ALA A 128 6.49 -11.10 8.88
CA ALA A 128 7.52 -10.08 8.72
C ALA A 128 8.90 -10.53 9.28
N GLY A 129 8.91 -11.21 10.41
CA GLY A 129 10.11 -11.81 10.98
C GLY A 129 10.77 -12.84 10.05
N ASP A 130 9.94 -13.64 9.37
CA ASP A 130 10.37 -14.73 8.50
C ASP A 130 10.71 -14.27 7.06
N ASP A 131 10.07 -13.20 6.55
CA ASP A 131 10.27 -12.67 5.20
C ASP A 131 10.61 -11.17 5.22
N LEU A 132 11.84 -10.86 4.79
CA LEU A 132 12.33 -9.49 4.69
C LEU A 132 11.48 -8.61 3.77
N LYS A 133 10.93 -9.13 2.66
CA LYS A 133 10.10 -8.32 1.75
C LYS A 133 8.79 -7.92 2.42
N VAL A 134 8.20 -8.82 3.20
CA VAL A 134 6.98 -8.53 3.99
C VAL A 134 7.28 -7.49 5.06
N GLN A 135 8.41 -7.64 5.78
CA GLN A 135 8.86 -6.63 6.76
C GLN A 135 8.99 -5.24 6.13
N LEU A 136 9.66 -5.14 4.98
CA LEU A 136 9.82 -3.87 4.27
C LEU A 136 8.47 -3.28 3.85
N GLY A 137 7.55 -4.09 3.34
CA GLY A 137 6.20 -3.63 2.97
C GLY A 137 5.41 -3.10 4.16
N LEU A 138 5.51 -3.75 5.32
CA LEU A 138 4.80 -3.35 6.54
C LEU A 138 5.36 -2.09 7.20
N LEU A 139 6.61 -1.70 6.92
CA LEU A 139 7.13 -0.39 7.35
C LEU A 139 6.34 0.77 6.73
N ASP A 140 5.72 0.54 5.57
CA ASP A 140 4.90 1.50 4.83
C ASP A 140 3.40 1.34 5.10
N ALA A 141 2.98 0.52 6.08
CA ALA A 141 1.59 0.17 6.33
C ALA A 141 0.69 1.39 6.63
N ARG A 142 -0.18 1.81 5.73
CA ARG A 142 -1.07 2.98 5.86
C ARG A 142 -2.52 2.56 6.05
N HIS A 143 -3.18 3.17 7.03
CA HIS A 143 -4.59 2.92 7.30
C HIS A 143 -5.47 3.42 6.15
N LEU A 144 -6.43 2.59 5.71
CA LEU A 144 -7.47 2.99 4.77
C LEU A 144 -8.84 3.08 5.47
N ALA A 145 -9.25 2.01 6.17
CA ALA A 145 -10.57 1.93 6.79
C ALA A 145 -10.62 1.01 8.03
N GLY A 146 -11.70 1.12 8.81
CA GLY A 146 -11.96 0.29 9.99
C GLY A 146 -11.31 0.81 11.27
N ASP A 147 -10.79 -0.10 12.09
CA ASP A 147 -10.17 0.23 13.38
C ASP A 147 -8.77 0.84 13.21
N LEU A 148 -8.69 2.15 13.42
CA LEU A 148 -7.43 2.90 13.38
C LEU A 148 -6.43 2.44 14.45
N GLY A 149 -6.91 2.03 15.63
CA GLY A 149 -6.08 1.54 16.73
C GLY A 149 -5.35 0.26 16.36
N LEU A 150 -6.01 -0.64 15.62
CA LEU A 150 -5.40 -1.88 15.12
C LEU A 150 -4.24 -1.60 14.16
N THR A 151 -4.44 -0.66 13.23
CA THR A 151 -3.39 -0.25 12.29
C THR A 151 -2.22 0.46 13.00
N ALA A 152 -2.53 1.41 13.89
CA ALA A 152 -1.52 2.14 14.65
C ALA A 152 -0.69 1.21 15.55
N GLY A 153 -1.32 0.23 16.18
CA GLY A 153 -0.68 -0.81 16.97
C GLY A 153 0.29 -1.66 16.13
N LEU A 154 -0.16 -2.13 14.95
CA LEU A 154 0.69 -2.89 14.04
C LEU A 154 1.91 -2.06 13.60
N ARG A 155 1.70 -0.83 13.12
CA ARG A 155 2.80 0.05 12.65
C ARG A 155 3.86 0.24 13.74
N THR A 156 3.41 0.50 14.98
CA THR A 156 4.30 0.68 16.13
C THR A 156 5.12 -0.57 16.40
N ALA A 157 4.47 -1.73 16.42
CA ALA A 157 5.13 -3.00 16.69
C ALA A 157 6.12 -3.40 15.58
N VAL A 158 5.74 -3.27 14.30
CA VAL A 158 6.60 -3.59 13.16
C VAL A 158 7.83 -2.70 13.13
N LEU A 159 7.69 -1.40 13.41
CA LEU A 159 8.82 -0.48 13.46
C LEU A 159 9.78 -0.80 14.62
N ALA A 160 9.23 -1.15 15.80
CA ALA A 160 10.03 -1.59 16.93
C ALA A 160 10.79 -2.89 16.61
N ASP A 161 10.11 -3.87 15.99
CA ASP A 161 10.71 -5.13 15.56
C ASP A 161 11.84 -4.90 14.55
N TRP A 162 11.62 -4.02 13.56
CA TRP A 162 12.64 -3.65 12.56
C TRP A 162 13.89 -3.07 13.20
N ARG A 163 13.73 -2.12 14.14
CA ARG A 163 14.85 -1.48 14.85
C ARG A 163 15.61 -2.47 15.72
N ASN A 164 14.89 -3.31 16.46
CA ASN A 164 15.49 -4.32 17.32
C ASN A 164 16.27 -5.38 16.52
N GLN A 165 15.79 -5.71 15.32
CA GLN A 165 16.40 -6.71 14.45
C GLN A 165 17.38 -6.12 13.43
N ALA A 166 17.58 -4.80 13.40
CA ALA A 166 18.39 -4.11 12.39
C ALA A 166 19.81 -4.70 12.22
N PRO A 167 20.55 -5.07 13.29
CA PRO A 167 21.88 -5.68 13.14
C PRO A 167 21.88 -6.98 12.32
N LYS A 168 20.76 -7.73 12.35
CA LYS A 168 20.57 -8.96 11.57
C LYS A 168 19.97 -8.67 10.19
N LYS A 169 18.95 -7.82 10.13
CA LYS A 169 18.17 -7.58 8.90
C LYS A 169 18.87 -6.67 7.88
N LEU A 170 19.74 -5.76 8.31
CA LEU A 170 20.46 -4.88 7.37
C LEU A 170 21.49 -5.62 6.50
N PRO A 171 22.28 -6.57 7.01
CA PRO A 171 23.07 -7.47 6.17
C PRO A 171 22.22 -8.23 5.14
N GLU A 172 21.08 -8.81 5.56
CA GLU A 172 20.14 -9.50 4.65
C GLU A 172 19.62 -8.54 3.56
N LEU A 173 19.31 -7.29 3.91
CA LEU A 173 18.89 -6.25 2.97
C LEU A 173 19.99 -5.88 1.97
N ARG A 174 21.24 -5.81 2.42
CA ARG A 174 22.40 -5.54 1.54
C ARG A 174 22.55 -6.67 0.53
N GLU A 175 22.55 -7.93 0.98
CA GLU A 175 22.65 -9.10 0.11
C GLU A 175 21.53 -9.11 -0.94
N LEU A 176 20.29 -8.84 -0.53
CA LEU A 176 19.16 -8.71 -1.45
C LEU A 176 19.35 -7.61 -2.51
N CYS A 177 20.02 -6.50 -2.16
CA CYS A 177 20.32 -5.43 -3.11
C CYS A 177 21.47 -5.80 -4.05
N GLU A 178 22.50 -6.47 -3.53
CA GLU A 178 23.65 -6.96 -4.31
C GLU A 178 23.20 -8.01 -5.34
N GLU A 179 22.44 -9.02 -4.93
CA GLU A 179 21.88 -10.04 -5.84
C GLU A 179 21.02 -9.43 -6.95
N ARG A 180 20.25 -8.39 -6.62
CA ARG A 180 19.43 -7.68 -7.60
C ARG A 180 20.31 -6.90 -8.58
N ALA A 181 21.33 -6.19 -8.08
CA ALA A 181 22.27 -5.43 -8.90
C ALA A 181 23.04 -6.35 -9.87
N GLU A 182 23.44 -7.54 -9.43
CA GLU A 182 24.10 -8.53 -10.30
C GLU A 182 23.21 -9.00 -11.45
N ARG A 183 21.90 -9.17 -11.19
CA ARG A 183 20.94 -9.63 -12.22
C ARG A 183 20.50 -8.52 -13.17
N GLN A 184 20.35 -7.30 -12.66
CA GLN A 184 19.72 -6.19 -13.38
C GLN A 184 20.72 -5.16 -13.92
N GLY A 185 21.97 -5.18 -13.43
CA GLY A 185 22.98 -4.17 -13.74
C GLY A 185 22.75 -2.83 -13.04
N GLU A 186 23.57 -1.83 -13.39
CA GLU A 186 23.46 -0.49 -12.83
C GLU A 186 22.75 0.46 -13.79
N LEU A 187 21.76 1.20 -13.26
CA LEU A 187 20.91 2.09 -14.04
C LEU A 187 21.71 3.09 -14.88
N GLN A 188 22.80 3.63 -14.33
CA GLN A 188 23.65 4.63 -14.99
C GLN A 188 24.44 4.09 -16.21
N TYR A 189 24.64 2.78 -16.32
CA TYR A 189 25.47 2.17 -17.35
C TYR A 189 24.67 1.40 -18.41
N LEU A 190 23.36 1.28 -18.24
CA LEU A 190 22.48 0.56 -19.16
C LEU A 190 21.80 1.55 -20.11
N LEU A 191 21.72 1.19 -21.39
CA LEU A 191 20.97 1.96 -22.38
C LEU A 191 19.45 1.90 -22.12
N GLU A 192 18.96 0.74 -21.67
CA GLU A 192 17.55 0.47 -21.38
C GLU A 192 17.42 -0.20 -20.00
N PRO A 193 17.64 0.54 -18.90
CA PRO A 193 17.58 -0.01 -17.55
C PRO A 193 16.14 -0.32 -17.11
N ASP A 194 15.99 -1.33 -16.26
CA ASP A 194 14.78 -1.48 -15.45
C ASP A 194 14.79 -0.42 -14.32
N LEU A 195 13.95 0.60 -14.45
CA LEU A 195 13.88 1.73 -13.49
C LEU A 195 13.45 1.30 -12.08
N LYS A 196 12.81 0.13 -11.94
CA LYS A 196 12.37 -0.40 -10.66
C LYS A 196 13.48 -1.21 -10.01
N GLU A 197 14.06 -2.15 -10.74
CA GLU A 197 14.92 -3.20 -10.18
C GLU A 197 16.42 -2.94 -10.36
N ALA A 198 16.87 -2.17 -11.36
CA ALA A 198 18.31 -1.89 -11.54
C ALA A 198 18.91 -1.15 -10.33
N ARG A 199 20.23 -1.31 -10.13
CA ARG A 199 20.95 -0.57 -9.07
C ARG A 199 20.84 0.93 -9.32
N GLY A 200 20.46 1.69 -8.29
CA GLY A 200 20.08 3.09 -8.36
C GLY A 200 18.61 3.35 -8.71
N GLY A 201 17.80 2.30 -8.91
CA GLY A 201 16.38 2.39 -9.22
C GLY A 201 15.47 2.58 -8.01
N LEU A 202 14.15 2.48 -8.24
CA LEU A 202 13.12 2.72 -7.21
C LEU A 202 13.20 1.76 -6.01
N ARG A 203 13.64 0.50 -6.23
CA ARG A 203 13.77 -0.49 -5.16
C ARG A 203 14.94 -0.14 -4.21
N ASP A 204 16.01 0.46 -4.71
CA ASP A 204 17.12 0.95 -3.88
C ASP A 204 16.68 2.14 -3.01
N ALA A 205 15.89 3.06 -3.55
CA ALA A 205 15.31 4.15 -2.76
C ALA A 205 14.42 3.61 -1.61
N THR A 206 13.71 2.51 -1.85
CA THR A 206 12.93 1.82 -0.82
C THR A 206 13.82 1.18 0.24
N ALA A 207 14.95 0.56 -0.15
CA ALA A 207 15.93 0.02 0.77
C ALA A 207 16.55 1.12 1.65
N LEU A 208 16.89 2.28 1.08
CA LEU A 208 17.43 3.43 1.84
C LEU A 208 16.44 3.95 2.88
N ARG A 209 15.14 4.00 2.56
CA ARG A 209 14.09 4.33 3.53
C ARG A 209 14.04 3.34 4.70
N ALA A 210 14.19 2.04 4.42
CA ALA A 210 14.25 1.02 5.46
C ALA A 210 15.50 1.16 6.35
N VAL A 211 16.65 1.47 5.75
CA VAL A 211 17.88 1.81 6.50
C VAL A 211 17.63 3.03 7.40
N ALA A 212 17.02 4.10 6.90
CA ALA A 212 16.69 5.26 7.72
C ALA A 212 15.72 4.93 8.87
N ALA A 213 14.72 4.08 8.62
CA ALA A 213 13.76 3.62 9.64
C ALA A 213 14.43 2.83 10.78
N SER A 214 15.60 2.23 10.53
CA SER A 214 16.38 1.50 11.53
C SER A 214 17.08 2.38 12.58
N TRP A 215 17.11 3.71 12.39
CA TRP A 215 17.87 4.68 13.20
C TRP A 215 19.40 4.52 13.18
N LEU A 216 19.95 3.65 12.33
CA LEU A 216 21.41 3.53 12.15
C LEU A 216 21.98 4.52 11.12
N ALA A 217 21.11 5.18 10.35
CA ALA A 217 21.47 6.27 9.44
C ALA A 217 20.31 7.27 9.32
N ASP A 218 20.63 8.51 8.96
CA ASP A 218 19.63 9.54 8.68
C ASP A 218 18.83 9.22 7.40
N ALA A 219 17.60 9.74 7.33
CA ALA A 219 16.82 9.71 6.09
C ALA A 219 17.51 10.52 4.99
N PRO A 220 17.47 10.06 3.71
CA PRO A 220 17.92 10.87 2.58
C PRO A 220 17.17 12.21 2.61
N ARG A 221 17.90 13.34 2.62
CA ARG A 221 17.28 14.66 2.51
C ARG A 221 16.70 14.81 1.11
N GLU A 222 15.46 15.28 1.01
CA GLU A 222 14.92 15.74 -0.27
C GLU A 222 15.81 16.90 -0.76
N GLY A 223 16.38 16.72 -1.96
CA GLY A 223 17.17 17.75 -2.65
C GLY A 223 16.28 18.61 -3.54
#